data_AF-A0A3P3VRL0-F1
#
_entry.id   AF-A0A3P3VRL0-F1
#
_cell.length_a   1.000
_cell.length_b   1.000
_cell.length_c   1.000
_cell.angle_alpha   90.00
_cell.angle_beta   90.00
_cell.angle_gamma   90.00
#
_symmetry.space_group_name_H-M   'P 1'
#
loop_
_entity.id
_entity.type
_entity.pdbx_description
1 polymer ?
#
loop_
_entity_poly.entity_id
_entity_poly.type
_entity_poly.pdbx_seq_one_letter_code
_entity_poly.pdbx_strand_id
1 'polypeptide(L)'
;MQAYAYLLKEESEQQLLDKLLPKTHPLLQPDPQQLYLCIHCRQVISDQQQLLAVRGSHEHYRINPAGADFRFLCLKRADGCRIEGPATTEASWFSGHCWQFAHCSHCDAQLGWYFSGEQPHFFGLIKSKLLLELAG
;
A
#
# COMPACT_ATOMS: atom_id res chain seq x y z
N MET A 1 -41.17 -40.28 2.84
CA MET A 1 -40.11 -39.28 3.15
C MET A 1 -38.78 -39.62 2.44
N GLN A 2 -38.80 -39.97 1.14
CA GLN A 2 -37.60 -40.45 0.44
C GLN A 2 -37.52 -39.97 -1.02
N ALA A 3 -38.09 -38.79 -1.31
CA ALA A 3 -38.12 -38.24 -2.67
C ALA A 3 -37.67 -36.77 -2.76
N TYR A 4 -37.18 -36.17 -1.67
CA TYR A 4 -36.70 -34.78 -1.66
C TYR A 4 -35.17 -34.66 -1.80
N ALA A 5 -34.44 -35.77 -1.86
CA ALA A 5 -32.97 -35.80 -1.85
C ALA A 5 -32.33 -36.14 -3.21
N TYR A 6 -33.01 -35.92 -4.34
CA TYR A 6 -32.53 -36.40 -5.65
C TYR A 6 -32.25 -35.34 -6.72
N LEU A 7 -32.26 -34.03 -6.41
CA LEU A 7 -32.01 -33.00 -7.44
C LEU A 7 -31.11 -31.85 -6.97
N LEU A 8 -29.96 -32.18 -6.38
CA LEU A 8 -28.80 -31.30 -6.45
C LEU A 8 -27.68 -32.11 -7.10
N LYS A 9 -27.61 -32.00 -8.43
CA LYS A 9 -26.40 -32.35 -9.16
C LYS A 9 -25.24 -31.61 -8.50
N GLU A 10 -24.12 -32.29 -8.37
CA GLU A 10 -22.85 -31.88 -7.76
C GLU A 10 -22.22 -30.66 -8.49
N GLU A 11 -22.94 -29.55 -8.59
CA GLU A 11 -22.36 -28.30 -9.03
C GLU A 11 -21.69 -27.66 -7.83
N SER A 12 -20.37 -27.48 -7.91
CA SER A 12 -19.60 -26.83 -6.85
C SER A 12 -20.17 -25.45 -6.55
N GLU A 13 -20.09 -25.01 -5.30
CA GLU A 13 -20.49 -23.66 -4.87
C GLU A 13 -19.86 -22.59 -5.78
N GLN A 14 -18.61 -22.80 -6.21
CA GLN A 14 -17.91 -21.95 -7.16
C GLN A 14 -18.57 -21.90 -8.55
N GLN A 15 -19.06 -23.02 -9.07
CA GLN A 15 -19.80 -23.06 -10.34
C GLN A 15 -21.15 -22.35 -10.24
N LEU A 16 -21.82 -22.46 -9.09
CA LEU A 16 -23.10 -21.80 -8.84
C LEU A 16 -22.90 -20.28 -8.71
N LEU A 17 -21.85 -19.86 -8.01
CA LEU A 17 -21.44 -18.45 -7.91
C LEU A 17 -21.07 -17.85 -9.26
N ASP A 18 -20.26 -18.53 -10.08
CA ASP A 18 -19.87 -18.06 -11.41
C ASP A 18 -21.08 -17.96 -12.39
N LYS A 19 -22.12 -18.78 -12.19
CA LYS A 19 -23.38 -18.70 -12.96
C LYS A 19 -24.31 -17.58 -12.50
N LEU A 20 -24.40 -17.34 -11.18
CA LEU A 20 -25.29 -16.34 -10.60
C LEU A 20 -24.70 -14.92 -10.62
N LEU A 21 -23.37 -14.81 -10.58
CA LEU A 21 -22.61 -13.57 -10.67
C LEU A 21 -21.71 -13.63 -11.90
N PRO A 22 -22.21 -13.35 -13.11
CA PRO A 22 -21.35 -13.27 -14.28
C PRO A 22 -20.22 -12.27 -13.99
N LYS A 23 -18.97 -12.68 -14.23
CA LYS A 23 -17.76 -11.87 -13.94
C LYS A 23 -17.76 -10.48 -14.61
N THR A 24 -18.67 -10.28 -15.55
CA THR A 24 -18.92 -9.04 -16.29
C THR A 24 -20.08 -8.20 -15.72
N HIS A 25 -20.62 -8.55 -14.53
CA HIS A 25 -21.70 -7.80 -13.90
C HIS A 25 -21.24 -6.34 -13.64
N PRO A 26 -22.04 -5.31 -13.96
CA PRO A 26 -21.65 -3.90 -13.80
C PRO A 26 -21.25 -3.49 -12.37
N LEU A 27 -21.68 -4.26 -11.37
CA LEU A 27 -21.29 -4.08 -9.96
C LEU A 27 -19.96 -4.76 -9.59
N LEU A 28 -19.36 -5.54 -10.50
CA LEU A 28 -18.03 -6.16 -10.38
C LEU A 28 -16.95 -5.36 -11.14
N GLN A 29 -17.22 -4.10 -11.49
CA GLN A 29 -16.15 -3.21 -11.92
C GLN A 29 -15.13 -3.12 -10.77
N PRO A 30 -13.82 -3.32 -11.03
CA PRO A 30 -12.83 -3.07 -10.00
C PRO A 30 -13.02 -1.64 -9.51
N ASP A 31 -13.13 -1.47 -8.19
CA ASP A 31 -13.18 -0.15 -7.56
C ASP A 31 -12.03 0.69 -8.14
N PRO A 32 -12.29 1.89 -8.71
CA PRO A 32 -11.25 2.71 -9.29
C PRO A 32 -10.07 2.81 -8.34
N GLN A 33 -8.91 2.34 -8.81
CA GLN A 33 -7.74 2.16 -7.97
C GLN A 33 -7.32 3.52 -7.38
N GLN A 34 -7.36 3.65 -6.06
CA GLN A 34 -6.91 4.87 -5.39
C GLN A 34 -5.37 4.96 -5.45
N LEU A 35 -4.87 6.02 -6.07
CA LEU A 35 -3.46 6.30 -6.29
C LEU A 35 -2.96 7.33 -5.28
N TYR A 36 -1.73 7.13 -4.82
CA TYR A 36 -0.95 8.15 -4.11
C TYR A 36 -0.06 8.88 -5.11
N LEU A 37 -0.23 10.19 -5.22
CA LEU A 37 0.53 11.06 -6.09
C LEU A 37 1.44 11.98 -5.27
N CYS A 38 2.59 12.37 -5.83
CA CYS A 38 3.43 13.40 -5.23
C CYS A 38 2.67 14.73 -5.16
N ILE A 39 2.61 15.37 -4.00
CA ILE A 39 1.92 16.66 -3.87
C ILE A 39 2.55 17.78 -4.71
N HIS A 40 3.86 17.68 -5.01
CA HIS A 40 4.59 18.72 -5.72
C HIS A 40 4.45 18.65 -7.24
N CYS A 41 4.45 17.44 -7.82
CA CYS A 41 4.48 17.25 -9.27
C CYS A 41 3.41 16.31 -9.81
N ARG A 42 2.57 15.72 -8.94
CA ARG A 42 1.52 14.77 -9.29
C ARG A 42 2.00 13.48 -9.96
N GLN A 43 3.30 13.18 -9.93
CA GLN A 43 3.80 11.86 -10.31
C GLN A 43 3.13 10.78 -9.45
N VAL A 44 2.66 9.70 -10.07
CA VAL A 44 2.15 8.52 -9.34
C VAL A 44 3.30 7.90 -8.54
N ILE A 45 3.10 7.78 -7.23
CA ILE A 45 4.08 7.24 -6.29
C ILE A 45 3.76 5.78 -5.96
N SER A 46 2.50 5.49 -5.67
CA SER A 46 2.01 4.16 -5.31
C SER A 46 0.49 4.10 -5.47
N ASP A 47 -0.10 2.97 -5.13
CA ASP A 47 -1.53 2.78 -4.97
C ASP A 47 -1.90 2.31 -3.54
N GLN A 48 -3.18 2.40 -3.19
CA GLN A 48 -3.70 2.03 -1.86
C GLN A 48 -3.62 0.53 -1.57
N GLN A 49 -3.58 -0.34 -2.59
CA GLN A 49 -3.42 -1.78 -2.39
C GLN A 49 -2.00 -2.13 -1.90
N GLN A 50 -1.04 -1.19 -2.00
CA GLN A 50 0.29 -1.36 -1.42
C GLN A 50 0.36 -1.05 0.07
N LEU A 51 -0.70 -0.55 0.71
CA LEU A 51 -0.68 -0.29 2.16
C LEU A 51 -0.30 -1.58 2.92
N LEU A 52 0.65 -1.45 3.84
CA LEU A 52 1.21 -2.56 4.59
C LEU A 52 1.16 -2.26 6.09
N ALA A 53 0.54 -3.14 6.86
CA ALA A 53 0.60 -3.04 8.32
C ALA A 53 1.99 -3.47 8.82
N VAL A 54 2.71 -2.53 9.44
CA VAL A 54 3.99 -2.76 10.11
C VAL A 54 3.75 -2.57 11.61
N ARG A 55 4.08 -3.59 12.42
CA ARG A 55 3.82 -3.58 13.87
C ARG A 55 2.38 -3.19 14.22
N GLY A 56 1.42 -3.74 13.47
CA GLY A 56 -0.02 -3.59 13.72
C GLY A 56 -0.69 -2.36 13.10
N SER A 57 0.03 -1.49 12.37
CA SER A 57 -0.59 -0.33 11.69
C SER A 57 0.11 -0.02 10.36
N HIS A 58 -0.64 0.50 9.39
CA HIS A 58 -0.07 1.08 8.17
C HIS A 58 0.17 2.59 8.28
N GLU A 59 -0.30 3.25 9.35
CA GLU A 59 -0.02 4.67 9.63
C GLU A 59 0.73 4.78 10.96
N HIS A 60 1.79 5.59 10.98
CA HIS A 60 2.53 5.89 12.20
C HIS A 60 2.74 7.39 12.37
N TYR A 61 2.77 7.80 13.63
CA TYR A 61 3.24 9.11 14.08
C TYR A 61 4.56 8.93 14.84
N ARG A 62 5.60 9.67 14.45
CA ARG A 62 6.94 9.60 15.06
C ARG A 62 7.58 10.97 15.12
N ILE A 63 8.51 11.17 16.05
CA ILE A 63 9.33 12.37 16.17
C ILE A 63 10.78 11.96 15.94
N ASN A 64 11.51 12.71 15.12
CA ASN A 64 12.94 12.48 14.90
C ASN A 64 13.79 13.10 16.03
N PRO A 65 15.10 12.79 16.14
CA PRO A 65 15.95 13.35 17.18
C PRO A 65 16.03 14.90 17.21
N ALA A 66 15.77 15.56 16.08
CA ALA A 66 15.73 17.02 15.98
C ALA A 66 14.39 17.62 16.45
N GLY A 67 13.42 16.81 16.88
CA GLY A 67 12.12 17.26 17.38
C GLY A 67 11.05 17.47 16.30
N ALA A 68 11.31 17.12 15.04
CA ALA A 68 10.33 17.21 13.96
C ALA A 68 9.40 15.99 13.99
N ASP A 69 8.09 16.22 13.95
CA ASP A 69 7.08 15.17 13.92
C ASP A 69 6.67 14.80 12.48
N PHE A 70 6.35 13.53 12.30
CA PHE A 70 5.97 12.96 11.02
C PHE A 70 4.82 11.98 11.20
N ARG A 71 3.79 12.17 10.37
CA ARG A 71 2.74 11.18 10.10
C ARG A 71 2.98 10.57 8.73
N PHE A 72 3.15 9.26 8.66
CA PHE A 72 3.49 8.57 7.41
C PHE A 72 2.75 7.26 7.25
N LEU A 73 2.57 6.87 5.99
CA LEU A 73 1.96 5.61 5.57
C LEU A 73 3.06 4.60 5.25
N CYS A 74 2.84 3.34 5.64
CA CYS A 74 3.67 2.20 5.30
C CYS A 74 3.14 1.54 4.02
N LEU A 75 3.98 1.45 2.99
CA LEU A 75 3.62 0.82 1.72
C LEU A 75 4.66 -0.24 1.32
N LYS A 76 4.20 -1.36 0.78
CA LYS A 76 5.05 -2.45 0.26
C LYS A 76 5.85 -2.01 -0.96
N ARG A 77 5.24 -1.22 -1.85
CA ARG A 77 5.86 -0.67 -3.07
C ARG A 77 5.58 0.81 -3.17
N ALA A 78 6.49 1.53 -3.82
CA ALA A 78 6.36 2.93 -4.16
C ALA A 78 7.24 3.21 -5.40
N ASP A 79 6.82 2.68 -6.55
CA ASP A 79 7.65 2.68 -7.77
C ASP A 79 7.95 4.10 -8.30
N GLY A 80 7.16 5.10 -7.90
CA GLY A 80 7.44 6.52 -8.18
C GLY A 80 8.48 7.16 -7.26
N CYS A 81 9.11 6.39 -6.37
CA CYS A 81 10.20 6.84 -5.53
C CYS A 81 11.56 6.34 -6.03
N ARG A 82 12.59 7.16 -5.87
CA ARG A 82 14.00 6.77 -5.91
C ARG A 82 14.53 6.69 -4.48
N ILE A 83 15.28 5.65 -4.17
CA ILE A 83 15.97 5.49 -2.88
C ILE A 83 17.35 6.14 -2.96
N GLU A 84 17.74 6.90 -1.94
CA GLU A 84 18.97 7.69 -1.94
C GLU A 84 19.78 7.57 -0.65
N GLY A 85 21.10 7.58 -0.81
CA GLY A 85 22.07 7.57 0.28
C GLY A 85 22.36 6.16 0.83
N PRO A 86 23.33 6.04 1.75
CA PRO A 86 23.63 4.79 2.43
C PRO A 86 22.52 4.42 3.42
N ALA A 87 22.26 3.12 3.59
CA ALA A 87 21.35 2.64 4.63
C ALA A 87 21.96 2.81 6.02
N THR A 88 21.19 3.32 6.97
CA THR A 88 21.63 3.54 8.36
C THR A 88 20.57 3.08 9.37
N THR A 89 21.03 2.60 10.53
CA THR A 89 20.16 2.29 11.68
C THR A 89 20.00 3.46 12.64
N GLU A 90 20.75 4.55 12.42
CA GLU A 90 20.74 5.73 13.29
C GLU A 90 19.32 6.29 13.42
N ALA A 91 18.83 6.40 14.66
CA ALA A 91 17.48 6.89 14.95
C ALA A 91 16.34 6.18 14.20
N SER A 92 16.53 4.93 13.79
CA SER A 92 15.48 4.15 13.16
C SER A 92 14.28 3.97 14.10
N TRP A 93 13.07 4.22 13.60
CA TRP A 93 11.84 4.01 14.36
C TRP A 93 11.38 2.56 14.42
N PHE A 94 11.97 1.69 13.60
CA PHE A 94 11.63 0.28 13.51
C PHE A 94 12.88 -0.54 13.85
N SER A 95 12.94 -1.07 15.07
CA SER A 95 14.04 -1.97 15.47
C SER A 95 14.19 -3.10 14.45
N GLY A 96 15.44 -3.44 14.12
CA GLY A 96 15.79 -4.41 13.07
C GLY A 96 15.84 -3.83 11.66
N HIS A 97 15.46 -2.56 11.47
CA HIS A 97 15.46 -1.91 10.16
C HIS A 97 16.52 -0.80 10.07
N CYS A 98 17.23 -0.79 8.95
CA CYS A 98 17.91 0.40 8.45
C CYS A 98 16.92 1.25 7.64
N TRP A 99 17.24 2.52 7.43
CA TRP A 99 16.50 3.41 6.54
C TRP A 99 17.41 4.17 5.58
N GLN A 100 16.83 4.56 4.46
CA GLN A 100 17.37 5.44 3.43
C GLN A 100 16.32 6.49 3.07
N PHE A 101 16.73 7.60 2.45
CA PHE A 101 15.77 8.59 1.97
C PHE A 101 15.00 8.05 0.76
N ALA A 102 13.72 8.37 0.68
CA ALA A 102 12.89 8.15 -0.50
C ALA A 102 12.47 9.49 -1.09
N HIS A 103 12.93 9.77 -2.30
CA HIS A 103 12.63 10.97 -3.09
C HIS A 103 11.65 10.64 -4.20
N CYS A 104 10.79 11.59 -4.58
CA CYS A 104 10.04 11.48 -5.81
C CYS A 104 11.02 11.32 -6.98
N SER A 105 10.83 10.30 -7.81
CA SER A 105 11.74 10.04 -8.94
C SER A 105 11.66 11.09 -10.04
N HIS A 106 10.62 11.94 -10.02
CA HIS A 106 10.42 12.99 -11.02
C HIS A 106 10.90 14.37 -10.58
N CYS A 107 10.56 14.81 -9.37
CA CYS A 107 10.87 16.18 -8.90
C CYS A 107 11.83 16.25 -7.71
N ASP A 108 12.42 15.12 -7.31
CA ASP A 108 13.38 15.00 -6.20
C ASP A 108 12.89 15.44 -4.82
N ALA A 109 11.62 15.81 -4.66
CA ALA A 109 11.05 16.12 -3.36
C ALA A 109 11.18 14.90 -2.42
N GLN A 110 11.70 15.11 -1.21
CA GLN A 110 11.78 14.04 -0.21
C GLN A 110 10.38 13.66 0.25
N LEU A 111 9.95 12.44 -0.05
CA LEU A 111 8.62 11.94 0.29
C LEU A 111 8.61 11.09 1.56
N GLY A 112 9.77 10.59 2.00
CA GLY A 112 9.89 9.86 3.25
C GLY A 112 11.15 8.99 3.25
N TRP A 113 10.95 7.71 3.58
CA TRP A 113 12.04 6.76 3.78
C TRP A 113 11.74 5.39 3.18
N TYR A 114 12.79 4.66 2.84
CA TYR A 114 12.74 3.23 2.57
C TYR A 114 13.38 2.48 3.74
N PHE A 115 12.67 1.53 4.32
CA PHE A 115 13.10 0.67 5.41
C PHE A 115 13.46 -0.72 4.90
N SER A 116 14.68 -1.16 5.21
CA SER A 116 15.23 -2.48 4.83
C SER A 116 15.93 -3.14 6.03
N GLY A 117 16.38 -4.38 5.87
CA GLY A 117 16.92 -5.19 6.97
C GLY A 117 16.01 -6.38 7.26
N GLU A 118 15.44 -6.43 8.47
CA GLU A 118 14.39 -7.39 8.80
C GLU A 118 13.18 -7.25 7.87
N GLN A 119 12.48 -8.36 7.63
CA GLN A 119 11.26 -8.34 6.82
C GLN A 119 10.05 -7.87 7.66
N PRO A 120 9.07 -7.19 7.04
CA PRO A 120 9.04 -6.82 5.62
C PRO A 120 9.93 -5.61 5.31
N HIS A 121 10.43 -5.50 4.07
CA HIS A 121 10.94 -4.23 3.54
C HIS A 121 9.77 -3.36 3.07
N PHE A 122 9.82 -2.05 3.32
CA PHE A 122 8.70 -1.16 3.04
C PHE A 122 9.12 0.31 2.92
N PHE A 123 8.24 1.13 2.37
CA PHE A 123 8.36 2.59 2.34
C PHE A 123 7.54 3.21 3.47
N GLY A 124 8.11 4.18 4.18
CA GLY A 124 7.37 5.08 5.06
C GLY A 124 7.24 6.45 4.41
N LEU A 125 6.10 6.76 3.80
CA LEU A 125 5.88 8.00 3.05
C LEU A 125 5.04 9.01 3.83
N ILE A 126 5.53 10.24 3.95
CA ILE A 126 4.92 11.32 4.72
C ILE A 126 3.55 11.67 4.12
N LYS A 127 2.50 11.51 4.92
CA LYS A 127 1.10 11.63 4.47
C LYS A 127 0.80 12.99 3.87
N SER A 128 1.32 14.06 4.46
CA SER A 128 1.14 15.44 3.97
C SER A 128 1.88 15.75 2.66
N LYS A 129 2.73 14.84 2.18
CA LYS A 129 3.44 14.95 0.90
C LYS A 129 2.81 14.12 -0.23
N LEU A 130 1.67 13.50 0.06
CA LEU A 130 0.91 12.67 -0.88
C LEU A 130 -0.49 13.24 -1.10
N LEU A 131 -0.97 13.15 -2.34
CA LEU A 131 -2.37 13.32 -2.72
C LEU A 131 -2.99 11.94 -2.95
N LEU A 132 -4.24 11.76 -2.55
CA LEU A 132 -5.01 10.54 -2.83
C LEU A 132 -6.06 10.85 -3.90
N GLU A 133 -6.00 10.15 -5.03
CA GLU A 133 -6.91 10.36 -6.15
C GLU A 133 -7.38 9.03 -6.73
N LEU A 134 -8.56 9.02 -7.36
CA LEU A 134 -9.05 7.86 -8.10
C LEU A 134 -8.32 7.75 -9.44
N ALA A 135 -7.90 6.54 -9.82
CA ALA A 135 -7.45 6.26 -11.18
C ALA A 135 -8.61 6.56 -12.15
N GLY A 136 -8.34 7.43 -13.13
CA GLY A 136 -9.28 7.82 -14.18
C GLY A 136 -9.32 6.86 -15.36
#